data_AF-A0A2I0TLS7-F1
#
_entry.id   AF-A0A2I0TLS7-F1
#
_cell.length_a   1.000
_cell.length_b   1.000
_cell.length_c   1.000
_cell.angle_alpha   90.00
_cell.angle_beta   90.00
_cell.angle_gamma   90.00
#
_symmetry.space_group_name_H-M   'P 1'
#
loop_
_entity.id
_entity.type
_entity.pdbx_description
1 polymer ?
#
loop_
_entity_poly.entity_id
_entity_poly.type
_entity_poly.pdbx_seq_one_letter_code
_entity_poly.pdbx_strand_id
1 'polypeptide(L)'
;MVLVAAAELTPVNQVFLALGDKRQSGRYLQPPGTWIQCTLESRELLALCLKKIKASLSKVRLIDAGFIWTEPHSKRLKLKLTVQKEDNVVCLSPKLAQSLGNMSQICVCIRVTSTIHLIDPSTLQIAEIDGNTYWRHPFNSLFHPKQLEEFIIMDINRVQEKKKGAGAGARSNKVRVLSV
;
A
#
# COMPACT_ATOMS: atom_id res chain seq x y z
N MET A 1 -3.23 16.13 29.89
CA MET A 1 -2.14 15.97 28.92
C MET A 1 -2.72 15.35 27.67
N VAL A 2 -2.97 16.21 26.67
CA VAL A 2 -3.65 15.87 25.42
C VAL A 2 -2.71 15.02 24.57
N LEU A 3 -3.26 13.95 24.01
CA LEU A 3 -2.55 12.92 23.28
C LEU A 3 -2.18 13.42 21.87
N VAL A 4 -0.89 13.51 21.57
CA VAL A 4 -0.39 13.73 20.21
C VAL A 4 -0.28 12.36 19.54
N ALA A 5 -1.13 12.10 18.54
CA ALA A 5 -0.99 10.94 17.67
C ALA A 5 -0.01 11.28 16.55
N ALA A 6 1.27 10.93 16.71
CA ALA A 6 2.20 10.86 15.59
C ALA A 6 2.04 9.49 14.93
N ALA A 7 1.15 9.40 13.93
CA ALA A 7 1.05 8.21 13.09
C ALA A 7 2.11 8.31 11.99
N GLU A 8 3.34 7.91 12.29
CA GLU A 8 4.36 7.69 11.27
C GLU A 8 4.16 6.29 10.69
N LEU A 9 3.68 6.23 9.44
CA LEU A 9 3.76 5.02 8.62
C LEU A 9 5.23 4.81 8.30
N THR A 10 5.86 3.89 9.03
CA THR A 10 7.20 3.42 8.67
C THR A 10 7.16 2.64 7.36
N PRO A 11 8.28 2.57 6.61
CA PRO A 11 8.39 1.77 5.39
C PRO A 11 8.07 0.27 5.56
N VAL A 12 7.89 -0.21 6.80
CA VAL A 12 7.71 -1.63 7.17
C VAL A 12 6.25 -1.98 7.53
N ASN A 13 5.27 -1.15 7.14
CA ASN A 13 3.85 -1.30 7.54
C ASN A 13 3.61 -1.38 9.07
N GLN A 14 4.49 -0.75 9.86
CA GLN A 14 4.32 -0.63 11.30
C GLN A 14 3.84 0.79 11.65
N VAL A 15 2.84 0.87 12.53
CA VAL A 15 2.32 2.13 13.06
C VAL A 15 2.50 2.16 14.57
N PHE A 16 3.10 3.24 15.06
CA PHE A 16 3.22 3.51 16.49
C PHE A 16 2.05 4.36 16.96
N LEU A 17 1.37 3.92 18.01
CA LEU A 17 0.30 4.67 18.65
C LEU A 17 0.65 4.89 20.12
N ALA A 18 0.79 6.14 20.51
CA ALA A 18 0.78 6.50 21.92
C ALA A 18 -0.68 6.62 22.37
N LEU A 19 -1.13 5.75 23.28
CA LEU A 19 -2.44 5.89 23.92
C LEU A 19 -2.28 6.35 25.36
N GLY A 20 -3.17 7.25 25.79
CA GLY A 20 -3.15 7.81 27.13
C GLY A 20 -3.93 6.88 28.06
N ASP A 21 -3.21 6.15 28.90
CA ASP A 21 -3.80 5.36 29.98
C ASP A 21 -3.91 6.21 31.25
N LYS A 22 -5.12 6.32 31.80
CA LYS A 22 -5.33 6.96 33.10
C LYS A 22 -4.95 5.96 34.20
N ARG A 23 -3.80 6.20 34.85
CA ARG A 23 -3.37 5.48 36.08
C ARG A 23 -3.11 3.98 35.93
N GLN A 24 -2.70 3.50 34.75
CA GLN A 24 -2.47 2.05 34.51
C GLN A 24 -3.72 1.20 34.80
N SER A 25 -4.92 1.80 34.64
CA SER A 25 -6.19 1.15 34.98
C SER A 25 -6.80 0.38 33.80
N GLY A 26 -6.08 0.30 32.67
CA GLY A 26 -6.59 -0.29 31.43
C GLY A 26 -7.71 0.53 30.80
N ARG A 27 -7.76 1.85 31.07
CA ARG A 27 -8.79 2.75 30.56
C ARG A 27 -8.21 3.68 29.51
N TYR A 28 -8.76 3.59 28.30
CA TYR A 28 -8.31 4.33 27.13
C TYR A 28 -9.35 5.35 26.69
N LEU A 29 -8.89 6.54 26.29
CA LEU A 29 -9.76 7.65 25.89
C LEU A 29 -10.12 7.57 24.40
N GLN A 30 -11.42 7.42 24.12
CA GLN A 30 -11.98 7.56 22.79
C GLN A 30 -12.60 8.97 22.61
N PRO A 31 -12.26 9.73 21.55
CA PRO A 31 -13.03 10.93 21.17
C PRO A 31 -14.49 10.54 20.90
N PRO A 32 -15.50 11.26 21.42
CA PRO A 32 -15.50 12.66 21.90
C PRO A 32 -15.22 12.87 23.41
N GLY A 33 -14.81 11.84 24.17
CA GLY A 33 -14.54 11.99 25.61
C GLY A 33 -14.82 10.74 26.46
N THR A 34 -15.23 9.63 25.84
CA THR A 34 -15.61 8.39 26.53
C THR A 34 -14.37 7.58 26.89
N TRP A 35 -14.28 7.15 28.15
CA TRP A 35 -13.26 6.22 28.62
C TRP A 35 -13.78 4.79 28.51
N ILE A 36 -13.01 3.95 27.82
CA ILE A 36 -13.34 2.53 27.64
C ILE A 36 -12.28 1.72 28.37
N GLN A 37 -12.73 0.76 29.16
CA GLN A 37 -11.85 -0.24 29.76
C GLN A 37 -11.59 -1.32 28.71
N CYS A 38 -10.33 -1.57 28.38
CA CYS A 38 -9.93 -2.65 27.51
C CYS A 38 -8.58 -3.20 27.96
N THR A 39 -8.37 -4.50 27.83
CA THR A 39 -7.09 -5.14 28.19
C THR A 39 -6.04 -4.89 27.11
N LEU A 40 -4.76 -4.97 27.50
CA LEU A 40 -3.66 -4.97 26.55
C LEU A 40 -3.85 -6.11 25.54
N GLU A 41 -3.51 -5.84 24.29
CA GLU A 41 -3.65 -6.78 23.16
C GLU A 41 -5.08 -7.27 22.85
N SER A 42 -6.10 -6.64 23.43
CA SER A 42 -7.50 -6.98 23.14
C SER A 42 -7.98 -6.52 21.77
N ARG A 43 -9.00 -7.23 21.25
CA ARG A 43 -9.73 -6.84 20.03
C ARG A 43 -10.35 -5.45 20.13
N GLU A 44 -10.79 -5.06 21.33
CA GLU A 44 -11.40 -3.76 21.61
C GLU A 44 -10.37 -2.62 21.47
N LEU A 45 -9.18 -2.83 22.05
CA LEU A 45 -8.06 -1.90 21.93
C LEU A 45 -7.61 -1.75 20.46
N LEU A 46 -7.55 -2.87 19.73
CA LEU A 46 -7.24 -2.86 18.30
C LEU A 46 -8.25 -2.03 17.50
N ALA A 47 -9.55 -2.21 17.76
CA ALA A 47 -10.61 -1.45 17.09
C ALA A 47 -10.50 0.06 17.36
N LEU A 48 -10.18 0.46 18.60
CA LEU A 48 -9.93 1.87 18.95
C LEU A 48 -8.74 2.46 18.18
N CYS A 49 -7.65 1.70 18.09
CA CYS A 49 -6.47 2.09 17.33
C CYS A 49 -6.78 2.27 15.84
N LEU A 50 -7.42 1.28 15.22
CA LEU A 50 -7.83 1.34 13.81
C LEU A 50 -8.75 2.53 13.51
N LYS A 51 -9.67 2.85 14.43
CA LYS A 51 -10.58 4.00 14.30
C LYS A 51 -9.83 5.34 14.27
N LYS A 52 -8.71 5.46 15.00
CA LYS A 52 -7.87 6.67 14.99
C LYS A 52 -7.09 6.84 13.69
N ILE A 53 -6.68 5.75 13.04
CA ILE A 53 -5.88 5.78 11.80
C ILE A 53 -6.72 5.61 10.53
N LYS A 54 -8.05 5.48 10.66
CA LYS A 54 -8.99 5.29 9.54
C LYS A 54 -8.88 6.36 8.45
N ALA A 55 -8.57 7.61 8.81
CA ALA A 55 -8.37 8.69 7.83
C ALA A 55 -7.16 8.41 6.93
N SER A 56 -6.06 7.93 7.50
CA SER A 56 -4.82 7.59 6.78
C SER A 56 -4.97 6.29 5.96
N LEU A 57 -5.75 5.34 6.46
CA LEU A 57 -6.05 4.06 5.79
C LEU A 57 -7.15 4.14 4.71
N SER A 58 -7.77 5.29 4.48
CA SER A 58 -8.87 5.44 3.51
C SER A 58 -8.49 5.07 2.07
N LYS A 59 -7.20 5.14 1.73
CA LYS A 59 -6.67 4.84 0.39
C LYS A 59 -6.20 3.41 0.20
N VAL A 60 -6.25 2.57 1.24
CA VAL A 60 -5.68 1.22 1.20
C VAL A 60 -6.59 0.23 1.90
N ARG A 61 -6.76 -0.97 1.33
CA ARG A 61 -7.56 -2.03 1.96
C ARG A 61 -6.74 -2.73 3.04
N LEU A 62 -7.14 -2.61 4.30
CA LEU A 62 -6.53 -3.36 5.41
C LEU A 62 -6.91 -4.85 5.30
N ILE A 63 -5.93 -5.74 5.25
CA ILE A 63 -6.11 -7.21 5.26
C ILE A 63 -6.13 -7.70 6.70
N ASP A 64 -5.13 -7.31 7.47
CA ASP A 64 -4.91 -7.81 8.83
C ASP A 64 -4.28 -6.72 9.70
N ALA A 65 -4.47 -6.82 11.01
CA ALA A 65 -3.86 -5.94 11.99
C ALA A 65 -3.59 -6.71 13.29
N GLY A 66 -2.37 -6.60 13.81
CA GLY A 66 -1.95 -7.26 15.04
C GLY A 66 -1.05 -6.39 15.90
N PHE A 67 -0.97 -6.73 17.19
CA PHE A 67 -0.01 -6.11 18.09
C PHE A 67 1.37 -6.71 17.88
N ILE A 68 2.39 -5.86 17.95
CA ILE A 68 3.79 -6.28 18.08
C ILE A 68 4.19 -6.05 19.52
N TRP A 69 4.93 -6.99 20.11
CA TRP A 69 5.47 -6.81 21.45
C TRP A 69 6.24 -5.50 21.54
N THR A 70 5.93 -4.71 22.57
CA THR A 70 6.62 -3.47 22.89
C THR A 70 7.15 -3.55 24.30
N GLU A 71 8.35 -3.02 24.51
CA GLU A 71 8.94 -2.85 25.83
C GLU A 71 7.91 -2.28 26.84
N PRO A 72 7.70 -2.91 28.01
CA PRO A 72 6.66 -2.51 28.98
C PRO A 72 6.71 -1.04 29.42
N HIS A 73 7.88 -0.40 29.34
CA HIS A 73 8.08 1.00 29.74
C HIS A 73 7.76 2.03 28.65
N SER A 74 7.55 1.59 27.40
CA SER A 74 7.49 2.49 26.24
C SER A 74 6.20 3.32 26.18
N LYS A 75 5.13 2.90 26.88
CA LYS A 75 3.77 3.50 26.81
C LYS A 75 3.26 3.71 25.37
N ARG A 76 3.85 2.99 24.40
CA ARG A 76 3.56 3.02 22.98
C ARG A 76 3.08 1.63 22.59
N LEU A 77 1.98 1.58 21.86
CA LEU A 77 1.52 0.37 21.19
C LEU A 77 2.11 0.36 19.78
N LYS A 78 2.75 -0.75 19.40
CA LYS A 78 3.14 -1.01 18.02
C LYS A 78 2.11 -1.90 17.38
N LEU A 79 1.60 -1.48 16.24
CA LEU A 79 0.72 -2.29 15.41
C LEU A 79 1.45 -2.71 14.15
N LYS A 80 1.37 -4.00 13.82
CA LYS A 80 1.65 -4.52 12.48
C LYS A 80 0.36 -4.39 11.69
N LEU A 81 0.37 -3.60 10.63
CA LEU A 81 -0.74 -3.52 9.70
C LEU A 81 -0.34 -4.29 8.44
N THR A 82 -1.19 -5.19 7.98
CA THR A 82 -1.03 -5.82 6.68
C THR A 82 -2.06 -5.20 5.75
N VAL A 83 -1.59 -4.43 4.77
CA VAL A 83 -2.47 -3.78 3.80
C VAL A 83 -2.37 -4.51 2.46
N GLN A 84 -3.49 -4.63 1.77
CA GLN A 84 -3.53 -5.09 0.39
C GLN A 84 -3.02 -3.95 -0.48
N LYS A 85 -1.75 -4.06 -0.86
CA LYS A 85 -1.20 -3.24 -1.93
C LYS A 85 -1.69 -3.85 -3.24
N GLU A 86 -2.35 -3.06 -4.08
CA GLU A 86 -2.88 -3.52 -5.38
C GLU A 86 -1.77 -3.69 -6.44
N ASP A 87 -0.57 -4.08 -6.03
CA ASP A 87 0.58 -4.25 -6.93
C ASP A 87 0.46 -5.62 -7.61
N ASN A 88 -0.51 -5.76 -8.50
CA ASN A 88 -0.68 -6.96 -9.32
C ASN A 88 0.16 -6.82 -10.57
N VAL A 89 1.07 -7.78 -10.79
CA VAL A 89 1.73 -7.92 -12.09
C VAL A 89 0.75 -8.62 -13.03
N VAL A 90 0.45 -8.00 -14.16
CA VAL A 90 -0.51 -8.50 -15.15
C VAL A 90 0.19 -8.76 -16.47
N CYS A 91 -0.30 -9.75 -17.22
CA CYS A 91 0.11 -9.98 -18.60
C CYS A 91 -1.02 -9.55 -19.55
N LEU A 92 -0.72 -8.57 -20.40
CA LEU A 92 -1.58 -8.07 -21.44
C LEU A 92 -1.45 -8.95 -22.70
N SER A 93 -2.56 -9.16 -23.39
CA SER A 93 -2.50 -9.76 -24.72
C SER A 93 -1.68 -8.88 -25.67
N PRO A 94 -0.94 -9.45 -26.64
CA PRO A 94 -0.12 -8.65 -27.58
C PRO A 94 -0.92 -7.57 -28.32
N LYS A 95 -2.18 -7.88 -28.68
CA LYS A 95 -3.08 -6.92 -29.35
C LYS A 95 -3.44 -5.74 -28.45
N LEU A 96 -3.77 -6.02 -27.18
CA LEU A 96 -4.08 -4.98 -26.20
C LEU A 96 -2.86 -4.12 -25.92
N ALA A 97 -1.69 -4.73 -25.72
CA ALA A 97 -0.43 -4.03 -25.48
C ALA A 97 -0.05 -3.09 -26.64
N GLN A 98 -0.26 -3.53 -27.89
CA GLN A 98 -0.09 -2.69 -29.07
C GLN A 98 -1.06 -1.51 -29.09
N SER A 99 -2.35 -1.76 -28.80
CA SER A 99 -3.38 -0.70 -28.78
C SER A 99 -3.14 0.36 -27.70
N LEU A 100 -2.45 0.00 -26.60
CA LEU A 100 -2.11 0.90 -25.50
C LEU A 100 -0.79 1.67 -25.72
N GLY A 101 -0.39 1.85 -26.98
CA GLY A 101 0.81 2.60 -27.35
C GLY A 101 2.08 1.75 -27.32
N ASN A 102 1.99 0.53 -27.86
CA ASN A 102 3.11 -0.42 -27.96
C ASN A 102 3.79 -0.71 -26.61
N MET A 103 2.98 -0.95 -25.57
CA MET A 103 3.47 -1.33 -24.25
C MET A 103 4.05 -2.75 -24.25
N SER A 104 4.88 -3.05 -23.25
CA SER A 104 5.26 -4.43 -22.98
C SER A 104 4.06 -5.25 -22.49
N GLN A 105 4.12 -6.58 -22.66
CA GLN A 105 3.05 -7.48 -22.21
C GLN A 105 2.99 -7.55 -20.69
N ILE A 106 4.11 -7.39 -19.98
CA ILE A 106 4.15 -7.45 -18.52
C ILE A 106 4.05 -6.03 -17.97
N CYS A 107 2.95 -5.75 -17.27
CA CYS A 107 2.69 -4.45 -16.67
C CYS A 107 2.37 -4.61 -15.18
N VAL A 108 2.59 -3.56 -14.41
CA VAL A 108 2.21 -3.50 -12.99
C VAL A 108 0.94 -2.66 -12.88
N CYS A 109 -0.09 -3.18 -12.22
CA CYS A 109 -1.25 -2.38 -11.86
C CYS A 109 -0.90 -1.48 -10.69
N ILE A 110 -1.11 -0.17 -10.86
CA ILE A 110 -0.76 0.85 -9.85
C ILE A 110 -1.98 1.40 -9.13
N ARG A 111 -3.15 1.34 -9.76
CA ARG A 111 -4.38 1.88 -9.20
C ARG A 111 -5.59 1.29 -9.92
N VAL A 112 -6.56 0.79 -9.16
CA VAL A 112 -7.87 0.43 -9.70
C VAL A 112 -8.92 1.41 -9.17
N THR A 113 -9.60 2.11 -10.07
CA THR A 113 -10.72 3.00 -9.74
C THR A 113 -11.91 2.73 -10.68
N SER A 114 -12.42 3.75 -11.39
CA SER A 114 -13.34 3.55 -12.52
C SER A 114 -12.62 2.98 -13.75
N THR A 115 -11.34 3.26 -13.87
CA THR A 115 -10.42 2.67 -14.84
C THR A 115 -9.26 1.98 -14.12
N ILE A 116 -8.69 0.97 -14.77
CA ILE A 116 -7.51 0.25 -14.33
C ILE A 116 -6.29 1.01 -14.86
N HIS A 117 -5.42 1.48 -13.97
CA HIS A 117 -4.18 2.16 -14.34
C HIS A 117 -3.02 1.16 -14.27
N LEU A 118 -2.31 1.02 -15.37
CA LEU A 118 -1.14 0.16 -15.53
C LEU A 118 0.12 1.00 -15.75
N ILE A 119 1.25 0.51 -15.27
CA ILE A 119 2.57 1.05 -15.57
C ILE A 119 3.47 -0.06 -16.11
N ASP A 120 4.23 0.26 -17.16
CA ASP A 120 5.35 -0.57 -17.60
C ASP A 120 6.60 -0.22 -16.77
N PRO A 121 7.18 -1.18 -16.01
CA PRO A 121 8.33 -0.91 -15.15
C PRO A 121 9.61 -0.55 -15.93
N SER A 122 9.72 -0.97 -17.19
CA SER A 122 10.90 -0.74 -18.02
C SER A 122 10.89 0.61 -18.75
N THR A 123 9.70 1.10 -19.12
CA THR A 123 9.54 2.32 -19.93
C THR A 123 8.85 3.47 -19.18
N LEU A 124 8.29 3.21 -17.99
CA LEU A 124 7.44 4.11 -17.20
C LEU A 124 6.20 4.61 -17.94
N GLN A 125 5.80 3.93 -19.03
CA GLN A 125 4.59 4.24 -19.75
C GLN A 125 3.38 3.89 -18.89
N ILE A 126 2.43 4.81 -18.80
CA ILE A 126 1.15 4.62 -18.12
C ILE A 126 0.09 4.34 -19.19
N ALA A 127 -0.75 3.35 -18.92
CA ALA A 127 -1.98 3.13 -19.65
C ALA A 127 -3.18 3.08 -18.71
N GLU A 128 -4.33 3.44 -19.26
CA GLU A 128 -5.61 3.38 -18.59
C GLU A 128 -6.53 2.46 -19.40
N ILE A 129 -7.16 1.52 -18.70
CA ILE A 129 -8.07 0.55 -19.29
C ILE A 129 -9.42 0.72 -18.63
N ASP A 130 -10.46 0.96 -19.44
CA ASP A 130 -11.84 1.04 -18.97
C ASP A 130 -12.48 -0.36 -18.86
N GLY A 131 -13.61 -0.44 -18.17
CA GLY A 131 -14.32 -1.70 -17.95
C GLY A 131 -14.69 -2.41 -19.26
N ASN A 132 -15.12 -1.66 -20.29
CA ASN A 132 -15.49 -2.27 -21.58
C ASN A 132 -14.29 -2.90 -22.29
N THR A 133 -13.14 -2.23 -22.30
CA THR A 133 -11.92 -2.79 -22.91
C THR A 133 -11.44 -4.01 -22.13
N TYR A 134 -11.51 -3.98 -20.79
CA TYR A 134 -11.16 -5.11 -19.95
C TYR A 134 -12.00 -6.35 -20.26
N TRP A 135 -13.34 -6.23 -20.31
CA TRP A 135 -14.20 -7.38 -20.57
C TRP A 135 -14.06 -7.95 -21.98
N ARG A 136 -13.61 -7.16 -22.95
CA ARG A 136 -13.28 -7.64 -24.31
C ARG A 136 -11.94 -8.39 -24.37
N HIS A 137 -10.99 -7.99 -23.52
CA HIS A 137 -9.65 -8.57 -23.47
C HIS A 137 -9.24 -8.81 -22.01
N PRO A 138 -9.89 -9.77 -21.32
CA PRO A 138 -9.67 -9.97 -19.90
C PRO A 138 -8.24 -10.47 -19.64
N PHE A 139 -7.63 -9.95 -18.58
CA PHE A 139 -6.34 -10.41 -18.08
C PHE A 139 -6.41 -10.64 -16.57
N ASN A 140 -5.56 -11.55 -16.10
CA ASN A 140 -5.48 -11.95 -14.71
C ASN A 140 -4.15 -11.50 -14.10
N SER A 141 -4.12 -11.39 -12.77
CA SER A 141 -2.86 -11.25 -12.04
C SER A 141 -2.01 -12.51 -12.24
N LEU A 142 -0.71 -12.32 -12.50
CA LEU A 142 0.24 -13.41 -12.73
C LEU A 142 0.62 -14.14 -11.45
N PHE A 143 0.60 -13.44 -10.32
CA PHE A 143 1.06 -14.00 -9.05
C PHE A 143 0.09 -13.68 -7.91
N HIS A 144 -0.05 -14.62 -6.99
CA HIS A 144 -0.66 -14.32 -5.71
C HIS A 144 0.37 -13.57 -4.84
N PRO A 145 -0.01 -12.57 -4.04
CA PRO A 145 0.93 -11.85 -3.14
C PRO A 145 1.74 -12.71 -2.18
N LYS A 146 1.39 -14.00 -2.01
CA LYS A 146 2.09 -14.96 -1.15
C LYS A 146 3.32 -15.59 -1.82
N GLN A 147 3.44 -15.44 -3.14
CA GLN A 147 4.57 -15.94 -3.93
C GLN A 147 5.66 -14.88 -4.09
N LEU A 148 5.45 -13.67 -3.56
CA LEU A 148 6.43 -12.61 -3.59
C LEU A 148 7.43 -12.81 -2.45
N GLU A 149 8.71 -12.87 -2.80
CA GLU A 149 9.82 -12.97 -1.85
C GLU A 149 10.52 -11.63 -1.69
N GLU A 150 11.07 -11.39 -0.51
CA GLU A 150 11.86 -10.20 -0.21
C GLU A 150 13.28 -10.37 -0.77
N PHE A 151 13.74 -9.38 -1.54
CA PHE A 151 15.10 -9.37 -2.08
C PHE A 151 15.92 -8.26 -1.42
N ILE A 152 17.18 -8.55 -1.11
CA ILE A 152 18.15 -7.57 -0.65
C ILE A 152 18.83 -6.95 -1.87
N ILE A 153 18.68 -5.63 -2.03
CA ILE A 153 19.31 -4.87 -3.11
C ILE A 153 20.79 -4.65 -2.78
N MET A 154 21.70 -5.05 -3.67
CA MET A 154 23.14 -4.87 -3.47
C MET A 154 23.64 -3.52 -3.99
N ASP A 155 23.16 -3.08 -5.15
CA ASP A 155 23.58 -1.82 -5.77
C ASP A 155 22.40 -1.19 -6.54
N ILE A 156 22.42 0.13 -6.73
CA ILE A 156 21.36 0.88 -7.39
C ILE A 156 21.98 1.84 -8.41
N ASN A 157 21.74 1.56 -9.68
CA ASN A 157 22.16 2.42 -10.77
C ASN A 157 20.97 3.17 -11.38
N ARG A 158 21.14 4.48 -11.62
CA ARG A 158 20.10 5.29 -12.28
C ARG A 158 20.16 5.05 -13.78
N VAL A 159 19.05 4.55 -14.35
CA VAL A 159 18.96 4.33 -15.79
C VAL A 159 18.65 5.65 -16.48
N GLN A 160 19.41 5.99 -17.52
CA GLN A 160 19.13 7.15 -18.36
C GLN A 160 17.81 6.92 -19.11
N GLU A 161 16.99 7.96 -19.22
CA GLU A 161 15.70 7.85 -19.88
C GLU A 161 15.87 7.44 -21.35
N LYS A 162 15.38 6.25 -21.71
CA LYS A 162 15.32 5.81 -23.10
C LYS A 162 14.40 6.73 -23.89
N LYS A 163 14.83 7.14 -25.10
CA LYS A 163 14.01 7.87 -26.07
C LYS A 163 12.69 7.12 -26.30
N LYS A 164 11.59 7.87 -26.41
CA LYS A 164 10.28 7.28 -26.70
C LYS A 164 10.33 6.53 -28.03
N GLY A 165 9.90 5.27 -28.02
CA GLY A 165 9.55 4.58 -29.26
C GLY A 165 8.36 5.28 -29.93
N ALA A 166 8.25 5.17 -31.25
CA ALA A 166 7.09 5.69 -31.97
C ALA A 166 5.79 5.08 -31.39
N GLY A 167 4.80 5.92 -31.07
CA GLY A 167 3.53 5.49 -30.48
C GLY A 167 3.51 5.33 -28.96
N ALA A 168 4.62 5.57 -28.25
CA ALA A 168 4.66 5.48 -26.79
C ALA A 168 3.78 6.54 -26.11
N GLY A 169 2.92 6.07 -25.19
CA GLY A 169 1.94 6.87 -24.45
C GLY A 169 2.53 7.83 -23.42
N ALA A 170 1.67 8.24 -22.47
CA ALA A 170 2.06 9.11 -21.36
C ALA A 170 3.05 8.40 -20.43
N ARG A 171 4.01 9.14 -19.85
CA ARG A 171 4.96 8.62 -18.86
C ARG A 171 4.65 9.15 -17.48
N SER A 172 4.94 8.35 -16.46
CA SER A 172 4.87 8.80 -15.07
C SER A 172 6.02 9.76 -14.74
N ASN A 173 5.70 10.97 -14.27
CA ASN A 173 6.71 11.88 -13.72
C ASN A 173 7.02 11.61 -12.23
N LYS A 174 6.29 10.67 -11.61
CA LYS A 174 6.42 10.34 -10.18
C LYS A 174 7.38 9.19 -9.92
N VAL A 175 7.67 8.37 -10.92
CA VAL A 175 8.48 7.16 -10.79
C VAL A 175 9.73 7.31 -11.64
N ARG A 176 10.85 6.73 -11.18
CA ARG A 176 12.15 6.75 -11.86
C ARG A 176 12.56 5.30 -12.12
N VAL A 177 13.15 5.03 -13.28
CA VAL A 177 13.73 3.71 -13.57
C VAL A 177 15.08 3.61 -12.88
N LEU A 178 15.23 2.57 -12.06
CA LEU A 178 16.47 2.19 -11.43
C LEU A 178 16.79 0.77 -11.89
N SER A 179 18.04 0.52 -12.22
CA SER A 179 18.56 -0.83 -12.39
C SER A 179 19.16 -1.27 -11.05
N VAL A 180 18.58 -2.33 -10.50
CA VAL A 180 19.00 -3.04 -9.29
C VAL A 180 19.68 -4.35 -9.66
#